data_AF-A0A1B6FJ79-F1
#
_entry.id   AF-A0A1B6FJ79-F1
#
_cell.length_a   1.000
_cell.length_b   1.000
_cell.length_c   1.000
_cell.angle_alpha   90.00
_cell.angle_beta   90.00
_cell.angle_gamma   90.00
#
_symmetry.space_group_name_H-M   'P 1'
#
loop_
_entity.id
_entity.type
_entity.pdbx_description
1 polymer ?
#
loop_
_entity_poly.entity_id
_entity_poly.type
_entity_poly.pdbx_seq_one_letter_code
_entity_poly.pdbx_strand_id
1 'polypeptide(L)'
;TLLCKKNYFTLVNDSLQFLLNELLTTVRRVKLEVRPLFLPQLVRLTNMLSPALTGLNWTNPGWRNFVRNTTEAIRSFDVLVTRVHDVYTNRILQVLSSMQTITLHALPTEEPWTVDEFIEN
;
A
#
# COMPACT_ATOMS: atom_id res chain seq x y z
N THR A 1 -17.24 24.08 -34.11
CA THR A 1 -17.77 24.71 -32.87
C THR A 1 -17.26 23.94 -31.66
N LEU A 2 -17.05 24.59 -30.50
CA LEU A 2 -16.64 23.96 -29.23
C LEU A 2 -17.47 22.72 -28.86
N LEU A 3 -18.75 22.70 -29.25
CA LEU A 3 -19.66 21.57 -29.11
C LEU A 3 -19.13 20.26 -29.73
N CYS A 4 -18.42 20.32 -30.86
CA CYS A 4 -17.88 19.15 -31.55
C CYS A 4 -16.74 18.48 -30.77
N LYS A 5 -16.10 19.20 -29.84
CA LYS A 5 -15.04 18.67 -28.96
C LYS A 5 -15.56 18.25 -27.58
N LYS A 6 -16.87 18.32 -27.32
CA LYS A 6 -17.49 17.93 -26.05
C LYS A 6 -17.02 16.55 -25.58
N ASN A 7 -17.12 15.54 -26.45
CA ASN A 7 -16.73 14.16 -26.13
C ASN A 7 -15.24 14.05 -25.75
N TYR A 8 -14.38 14.83 -26.41
CA TYR A 8 -12.96 14.88 -26.09
C TYR A 8 -12.72 15.46 -24.69
N PHE A 9 -13.38 16.57 -24.35
CA PHE A 9 -13.25 17.17 -23.03
C PHE A 9 -13.78 16.29 -21.92
N THR A 10 -14.93 15.63 -22.15
CA THR A 10 -15.48 14.63 -21.23
C THR A 10 -14.47 13.51 -21.00
N LEU A 11 -13.89 12.95 -22.06
CA LEU A 11 -12.88 11.89 -21.94
C LEU A 11 -11.66 12.32 -21.12
N VAL A 12 -11.12 13.50 -21.38
CA VAL A 12 -9.95 14.04 -20.64
C VAL A 12 -10.31 14.20 -19.17
N ASN A 13 -11.45 14.83 -18.87
CA ASN A 13 -11.92 15.06 -17.51
C ASN A 13 -12.10 13.73 -16.76
N ASP A 14 -12.82 12.78 -17.36
CA ASP A 14 -13.14 11.50 -16.72
C ASP A 14 -11.87 10.69 -16.46
N SER A 15 -10.91 10.73 -17.38
CA SER A 15 -9.61 10.05 -17.22
C SER A 15 -8.81 10.63 -16.04
N LEU A 16 -8.79 11.96 -15.90
CA LEU A 16 -8.09 12.63 -14.79
C LEU A 16 -8.81 12.40 -13.46
N GLN A 17 -10.14 12.47 -13.45
CA GLN A 17 -10.95 12.17 -12.26
C GLN A 17 -10.72 10.73 -11.79
N PHE A 18 -10.72 9.77 -12.71
CA PHE A 18 -10.43 8.37 -12.39
C PHE A 18 -9.04 8.22 -11.76
N LEU A 19 -8.01 8.82 -12.36
CA LEU A 19 -6.65 8.79 -11.84
C LEU A 19 -6.54 9.38 -10.43
N LEU A 20 -7.18 10.52 -10.17
CA LEU A 20 -7.17 11.16 -8.85
C LEU A 20 -7.88 10.30 -7.81
N ASN A 21 -9.01 9.70 -8.17
CA ASN A 21 -9.75 8.79 -7.30
C ASN A 21 -8.93 7.54 -6.98
N GLU A 22 -8.25 6.96 -7.97
CA GLU A 22 -7.36 5.81 -7.78
C GLU A 22 -6.22 6.16 -6.81
N LEU A 23 -5.55 7.30 -7.02
CA LEU A 23 -4.50 7.77 -6.12
C LEU A 23 -5.00 7.96 -4.68
N LEU A 24 -6.10 8.71 -4.48
CA LEU A 24 -6.62 8.99 -3.15
C LEU A 24 -7.06 7.71 -2.44
N THR A 25 -7.66 6.77 -3.16
CA THR A 25 -8.09 5.48 -2.62
C THR A 25 -6.88 4.67 -2.17
N THR A 26 -5.85 4.54 -3.01
CA THR A 26 -4.64 3.80 -2.66
C THR A 26 -3.89 4.44 -1.49
N VAL A 27 -3.74 5.76 -1.44
CA VAL A 27 -3.08 6.46 -0.33
C VAL A 27 -3.85 6.26 0.98
N ARG A 28 -5.19 6.28 0.96
CA ARG A 28 -6.03 6.05 2.14
C ARG A 28 -5.92 4.63 2.70
N ARG A 29 -5.57 3.64 1.88
CA ARG A 29 -5.36 2.25 2.35
C ARG A 29 -4.16 2.13 3.28
N VAL A 30 -3.21 3.06 3.24
CA VAL A 30 -1.99 3.01 4.06
C VAL A 30 -2.32 3.17 5.55
N LYS A 31 -2.23 2.05 6.28
CA LYS A 31 -2.25 1.95 7.75
C LYS A 31 -1.22 2.88 8.41
N LEU A 32 -1.58 3.47 9.56
CA LEU A 32 -0.79 4.51 10.24
C LEU A 32 0.59 3.99 10.69
N GLU A 33 0.60 2.75 11.18
CA GLU A 33 1.73 2.05 11.79
C GLU A 33 2.89 1.86 10.81
N VAL A 34 2.58 1.72 9.52
CA VAL A 34 3.56 1.51 8.44
C VAL A 34 3.72 2.73 7.53
N ARG A 35 2.99 3.82 7.78
CA ARG A 35 2.99 5.02 6.94
C ARG A 35 4.38 5.61 6.68
N PRO A 36 5.30 5.70 7.66
CA PRO A 36 6.64 6.23 7.42
C PRO A 36 7.42 5.48 6.34
N LEU A 37 7.17 4.18 6.17
CA LEU A 37 7.84 3.34 5.17
C LEU A 37 7.48 3.74 3.73
N PHE A 38 6.32 4.36 3.53
CA PHE A 38 5.83 4.74 2.21
C PHE A 38 6.17 6.17 1.80
N LEU A 39 6.72 6.99 2.70
CA LEU A 39 6.98 8.40 2.44
C LEU A 39 7.80 8.64 1.15
N PRO A 40 8.89 7.91 0.87
CA PRO A 40 9.65 8.11 -0.38
C PRO A 40 8.81 7.83 -1.64
N GLN A 41 7.95 6.81 -1.58
CA GLN A 41 7.09 6.43 -2.70
C GLN A 41 5.96 7.44 -2.90
N LEU A 42 5.39 7.98 -1.82
CA LEU A 42 4.40 9.05 -1.88
C LEU A 42 4.98 10.32 -2.50
N VAL A 43 6.17 10.74 -2.08
CA VAL A 43 6.88 11.89 -2.68
C VAL A 43 7.09 11.67 -4.17
N ARG A 44 7.51 10.46 -4.58
CA ARG A 44 7.65 10.11 -6.01
C ARG A 44 6.34 10.26 -6.76
N LEU A 45 5.23 9.73 -6.24
CA LEU A 45 3.91 9.84 -6.87
C LEU A 45 3.42 11.28 -6.94
N THR A 46 3.61 12.08 -5.89
CA THR A 46 3.25 13.51 -5.90
C THR A 46 4.05 14.28 -6.94
N ASN A 47 5.35 14.01 -7.08
CA ASN A 47 6.18 14.61 -8.13
C ASN A 47 5.69 14.24 -9.54
N MET A 48 5.19 13.02 -9.72
CA MET A 48 4.59 12.60 -11.00
C MET A 48 3.34 13.39 -11.36
N LEU A 49 2.65 14.04 -10.40
CA LEU A 49 1.50 14.92 -10.68
C LEU A 49 1.91 16.33 -11.12
N SER A 50 3.15 16.74 -10.86
CA SER A 50 3.64 18.09 -11.18
C SER A 50 3.40 18.53 -12.64
N PRO A 51 3.57 17.67 -13.66
CA PRO A 51 3.26 18.03 -15.05
C PRO A 51 1.80 18.45 -15.26
N ALA A 52 0.85 17.83 -14.55
CA ALA A 52 -0.57 18.19 -14.64
C ALA A 52 -0.87 19.59 -14.07
N LEU A 53 -0.05 20.07 -13.15
CA LEU A 53 -0.21 21.39 -12.51
C LEU A 53 0.53 22.51 -13.27
N THR A 54 1.57 22.16 -14.02
CA THR A 54 2.53 23.15 -14.57
C THR A 54 2.49 23.30 -16.09
N GLY A 55 2.16 22.25 -16.85
CA GLY A 55 2.32 22.28 -18.31
C GLY A 55 1.36 21.42 -19.12
N LEU A 56 0.56 20.57 -18.46
CA LEU A 56 -0.45 19.78 -19.14
C LEU A 56 -1.70 20.62 -19.38
N ASN A 57 -2.03 20.85 -20.65
CA ASN A 57 -3.28 21.48 -21.03
C ASN A 57 -4.13 20.49 -21.84
N TRP A 58 -5.42 20.76 -21.92
CA TRP A 58 -6.38 19.94 -22.66
C TRP A 58 -6.10 19.90 -24.18
N THR A 59 -5.30 20.84 -24.70
CA THR A 59 -4.85 20.86 -26.10
C THR A 59 -3.64 19.96 -26.36
N ASN A 60 -2.86 19.60 -25.35
CA ASN A 60 -1.64 18.81 -25.50
C ASN A 60 -1.97 17.31 -25.50
N PRO A 61 -1.67 16.56 -26.58
CA PRO A 61 -1.95 15.13 -26.65
C PRO A 61 -1.17 14.28 -25.63
N GLY A 62 -0.13 14.84 -25.01
CA GLY A 62 0.69 14.22 -23.96
C GLY A 62 -0.08 13.83 -22.69
N TRP A 63 -1.31 14.33 -22.50
CA TRP A 63 -2.15 13.96 -21.36
C TRP A 63 -2.39 12.45 -21.26
N ARG A 64 -2.49 11.74 -22.40
CA ARG A 64 -2.72 10.29 -22.42
C ARG A 64 -1.54 9.53 -21.83
N ASN A 65 -0.32 9.92 -22.20
CA ASN A 65 0.91 9.32 -21.68
C ASN A 65 1.08 9.64 -20.20
N PHE A 66 0.78 10.88 -19.80
CA PHE A 66 0.76 11.27 -18.40
C PHE A 66 -0.18 10.39 -17.57
N VAL A 67 -1.45 10.25 -18.00
CA VAL A 67 -2.45 9.43 -17.31
C VAL A 67 -1.97 7.99 -17.22
N ARG A 68 -1.54 7.40 -18.34
CA ARG A 68 -1.07 6.00 -18.38
C ARG A 68 0.10 5.76 -17.43
N ASN A 69 1.16 6.56 -17.52
CA ASN A 69 2.37 6.38 -16.71
C ASN A 69 2.08 6.57 -15.21
N THR A 70 1.24 7.55 -14.87
CA THR A 70 0.89 7.84 -13.48
C THR A 70 -0.01 6.76 -12.90
N THR A 71 -1.00 6.28 -13.66
CA THR A 71 -1.85 5.14 -13.26
C THR A 71 -1.02 3.87 -13.03
N GLU A 72 -0.05 3.58 -13.90
CA GLU A 72 0.84 2.43 -13.72
C GLU A 72 1.68 2.53 -12.43
N ALA A 73 2.18 3.73 -12.12
CA ALA A 73 2.89 3.99 -10.87
C ALA A 73 1.99 3.86 -9.64
N ILE A 74 0.73 4.32 -9.72
CA ILE A 74 -0.26 4.17 -8.65
C ILE A 74 -0.55 2.68 -8.39
N ARG A 75 -0.77 1.88 -9.44
CA ARG A 75 -0.99 0.43 -9.31
C ARG A 75 0.20 -0.29 -8.70
N SER A 76 1.41 0.07 -9.12
CA SER A 76 2.64 -0.47 -8.54
C SER A 76 2.74 -0.15 -7.06
N PHE A 77 2.33 1.06 -6.66
CA PHE A 77 2.26 1.47 -5.26
C PHE A 77 1.17 0.69 -4.48
N ASP A 78 0.00 0.44 -5.06
CA ASP A 78 -1.06 -0.36 -4.42
C ASP A 78 -0.63 -1.81 -4.13
N VAL A 79 0.11 -2.43 -5.05
CA VAL A 79 0.72 -3.75 -4.85
C VAL A 79 1.72 -3.69 -3.69
N LEU A 80 2.55 -2.65 -3.63
CA LEU A 80 3.50 -2.47 -2.53
C LEU A 80 2.78 -2.32 -1.18
N VAL A 81 1.72 -1.51 -1.12
CA VAL A 81 0.89 -1.32 0.08
C VAL A 81 0.35 -2.67 0.56
N THR A 82 -0.23 -3.44 -0.34
CA THR A 82 -0.79 -4.78 -0.03
C THR A 82 0.28 -5.72 0.54
N ARG A 83 1.46 -5.77 -0.08
CA ARG A 83 2.57 -6.64 0.37
C ARG A 83 3.13 -6.24 1.72
N VAL A 84 3.30 -4.94 1.97
CA VAL A 84 3.79 -4.44 3.26
C VAL A 84 2.77 -4.72 4.37
N HIS A 85 1.47 -4.59 4.10
CA HIS A 85 0.44 -4.94 5.08
C HIS A 85 0.42 -6.42 5.43
N ASP A 86 0.61 -7.29 4.44
CA ASP A 86 0.71 -8.74 4.67
C ASP A 86 1.90 -9.09 5.56
N VAL A 87 3.09 -8.57 5.22
CA VAL A 87 4.30 -8.77 6.02
C VAL A 87 4.11 -8.27 7.44
N TYR A 88 3.63 -7.04 7.61
CA TYR A 88 3.44 -6.44 8.93
C TYR A 88 2.40 -7.20 9.76
N THR A 89 1.23 -7.47 9.18
CA THR A 89 0.11 -8.04 9.93
C THR A 89 0.30 -9.54 10.19
N ASN A 90 0.58 -10.31 9.14
CA ASN A 90 0.52 -11.77 9.20
C ASN A 90 1.87 -12.38 9.54
N ARG A 91 2.97 -11.83 9.02
CA ARG A 91 4.30 -12.44 9.20
C ARG A 91 5.03 -11.92 10.44
N ILE A 92 4.69 -10.71 10.90
CA ILE A 92 5.29 -10.11 12.09
C ILE A 92 4.31 -10.19 13.27
N LEU A 93 3.20 -9.44 13.25
CA LEU A 93 2.34 -9.32 14.43
C LEU A 93 1.71 -10.66 14.85
N GLN A 94 1.20 -11.45 13.91
CA GLN A 94 0.60 -12.74 14.24
C GLN A 94 1.65 -13.72 14.80
N VAL A 95 2.87 -13.72 14.26
CA VAL A 95 3.97 -14.55 14.78
C VAL A 95 4.35 -14.12 16.20
N LEU A 96 4.53 -12.82 16.44
CA LEU A 96 4.82 -12.30 17.78
C LEU A 96 3.70 -12.63 18.78
N SER A 97 2.44 -12.52 18.35
CA SER A 97 1.30 -12.93 19.19
C SER A 97 1.32 -14.42 19.50
N SER A 98 1.68 -15.28 18.54
CA SER A 98 1.79 -16.72 18.79
C SER A 98 2.90 -17.05 19.79
N MET A 99 4.03 -16.35 19.71
CA MET A 99 5.16 -16.55 20.64
C MET A 99 4.77 -16.29 22.10
N GLN A 100 3.88 -15.32 22.34
CA GLN A 100 3.37 -15.02 23.69
C GLN A 100 2.55 -16.16 24.30
N THR A 101 2.02 -17.06 23.47
CA THR A 101 1.20 -18.21 23.92
C THR A 101 2.01 -19.48 24.14
N ILE A 102 3.30 -19.48 23.80
CA ILE A 102 4.15 -20.66 23.92
C ILE A 102 4.63 -20.82 25.36
N THR A 103 4.25 -21.93 25.99
CA THR A 103 4.81 -22.33 27.28
C THR A 103 6.22 -22.88 27.06
N LEU A 104 7.23 -22.19 27.61
CA LEU A 104 8.64 -22.59 27.50
C LEU A 104 9.08 -23.59 28.57
N HIS A 105 8.19 -23.94 29.49
CA HIS A 105 8.45 -24.91 30.55
C HIS A 105 7.44 -26.05 30.42
N ALA A 106 7.89 -27.26 30.70
CA ALA A 106 7.02 -28.41 30.91
C ALA A 106 6.92 -28.65 32.42
N LEU A 107 5.72 -29.00 32.90
CA LEU A 107 5.49 -29.41 34.28
C LEU A 107 4.91 -30.82 34.27
N PRO A 108 5.21 -31.62 35.30
CA PRO A 108 4.58 -32.92 35.46
C PRO A 108 3.06 -32.80 35.56
N THR A 109 2.34 -33.64 34.82
CA THR A 109 0.86 -33.65 34.83
C THR A 109 0.28 -34.54 35.93
N GLU A 110 1.00 -35.59 36.36
CA GLU A 110 0.50 -36.59 37.30
C GLU A 110 1.35 -36.66 38.57
N GLU A 111 2.60 -37.10 38.48
CA GLU A 111 3.51 -37.21 39.63
C GLU A 111 4.62 -36.16 39.61
N PRO A 112 5.02 -35.59 40.77
CA PRO A 112 6.11 -34.64 40.83
C PRO A 112 7.40 -35.24 40.28
N TRP A 113 8.08 -34.50 39.40
CA TRP A 113 9.40 -34.91 38.92
C TRP A 113 10.41 -34.91 40.07
N THR A 114 11.29 -35.90 40.03
CA THR A 114 12.54 -35.90 40.79
C THR A 114 13.49 -34.84 40.26
N VAL A 115 14.53 -34.51 41.04
CA VAL A 115 15.54 -33.52 40.62
C VAL A 115 16.25 -33.96 39.34
N ASP A 116 16.54 -35.25 39.19
CA ASP A 116 17.21 -35.78 38.01
C ASP A 116 16.30 -35.69 36.77
N GLU A 117 15.01 -36.02 36.88
CA GLU A 117 14.04 -35.90 35.79
C GLU A 117 13.80 -34.46 35.35
N PHE A 118 13.86 -33.49 36.28
CA PHE A 118 13.77 -32.08 35.96
C PHE A 118 15.03 -31.55 35.25
N ILE A 119 16.21 -32.10 35.52
CA ILE A 119 17.47 -31.69 34.86
C ILE A 119 17.58 -32.27 33.44
N GLU A 120 17.01 -33.46 33.21
CA GLU A 120 17.02 -34.11 31.90
C GLU A 120 15.99 -33.56 30.89
N ASN A 121 14.96 -32.84 31.37
CA ASN A 121 13.92 -32.20 30.54
C ASN A 121 14.12 -30.68 30.39
#